data_AF-A0A2B7Y8N1-F1
#
_entry.id   AF-A0A2B7Y8N1-F1
#
_cell.length_a   1.000
_cell.length_b   1.000
_cell.length_c   1.000
_cell.angle_alpha   90.00
_cell.angle_beta   90.00
_cell.angle_gamma   90.00
#
_symmetry.space_group_name_H-M   'P 1'
#
loop_
_entity.id
_entity.type
_entity.pdbx_description
1 polymer ?
#
loop_
_entity_poly.entity_id
_entity_poly.type
_entity_poly.pdbx_seq_one_letter_code
_entity_poly.pdbx_strand_id
1 'polypeptide(L)'
;MPPKRGGKTVPGGGSPQTRRTAADTGTSAAGPSTSSSRGGGVAKRGRGGRGARSGLSRTSGVQPGDPVPVRRHRYRPGTVALKEIRRYQKSWDLLLLKLPFARLVREIAVSLLPASVGQELRWQSQAIQALQEAAEAYLVHLFEDTNLCAIHAKRVTIMQKDIQLARRIRGVWAGLG
;
A
#
# COMPACT_ATOMS: atom_id res chain seq x y z
N MET A 1 2.99 -29.64 -33.22
CA MET A 1 4.27 -29.51 -33.96
C MET A 1 4.37 -28.11 -34.57
N PRO A 2 5.44 -27.34 -34.30
CA PRO A 2 5.83 -26.20 -35.13
C PRO A 2 7.11 -26.52 -35.94
N PRO A 3 7.31 -25.99 -37.15
CA PRO A 3 8.61 -26.07 -37.81
C PRO A 3 9.52 -24.88 -37.46
N LYS A 4 10.77 -25.21 -37.09
CA LYS A 4 11.94 -24.32 -37.01
C LYS A 4 12.63 -24.22 -38.39
N ARG A 5 13.04 -23.02 -38.79
CA ARG A 5 14.22 -22.67 -39.62
C ARG A 5 14.66 -21.29 -39.15
N GLY A 6 15.91 -20.92 -38.90
CA GLY A 6 17.24 -21.39 -39.31
C GLY A 6 18.04 -20.12 -39.57
N GLY A 7 19.12 -19.87 -38.81
CA GLY A 7 19.83 -18.58 -38.74
C GLY A 7 21.01 -18.38 -39.71
N LYS A 8 21.63 -17.19 -39.60
CA LYS A 8 23.03 -16.75 -39.93
C LYS A 8 23.08 -15.21 -39.69
N THR A 9 23.69 -14.64 -38.64
CA THR A 9 25.11 -14.24 -38.37
C THR A 9 25.78 -13.41 -39.50
N VAL A 10 26.06 -12.08 -39.40
CA VAL A 10 27.15 -11.29 -38.67
C VAL A 10 27.93 -10.47 -39.76
N PRO A 11 28.77 -9.40 -39.56
CA PRO A 11 29.18 -8.56 -38.40
C PRO A 11 29.15 -7.00 -38.59
N GLY A 12 29.46 -6.27 -37.50
CA GLY A 12 30.31 -5.06 -37.51
C GLY A 12 29.57 -3.72 -37.37
N GLY A 13 29.98 -2.75 -36.54
CA GLY A 13 31.13 -2.58 -35.67
C GLY A 13 31.13 -1.13 -35.14
N GLY A 14 31.85 -0.86 -34.04
CA GLY A 14 32.30 0.50 -33.70
C GLY A 14 31.87 1.06 -32.35
N SER A 15 32.54 0.62 -31.28
CA SER A 15 32.84 1.51 -30.14
C SER A 15 34.20 2.16 -30.39
N PRO A 16 34.45 3.36 -29.85
CA PRO A 16 35.78 3.61 -29.27
C PRO A 16 35.70 4.19 -27.86
N GLN A 17 36.48 3.57 -26.96
CA GLN A 17 37.02 4.19 -25.75
C GLN A 17 38.30 5.00 -26.09
N THR A 18 38.80 5.69 -25.05
CA THR A 18 40.11 6.36 -24.84
C THR A 18 39.97 7.90 -24.83
N ARG A 19 40.59 8.68 -23.93
CA ARG A 19 41.76 8.43 -23.06
C ARG A 19 41.80 9.44 -21.89
N ARG A 20 42.58 9.08 -20.87
CA ARG A 20 42.88 9.76 -19.58
C ARG A 20 43.82 10.97 -19.73
N THR A 21 43.81 11.88 -18.72
CA THR A 21 44.95 12.50 -17.95
C THR A 21 44.34 13.58 -17.01
N ALA A 22 44.46 13.62 -15.67
CA ALA A 22 45.58 13.68 -14.72
C ALA A 22 46.31 15.05 -14.64
N ALA A 23 46.48 15.53 -13.40
CA ALA A 23 47.24 16.71 -12.89
C ALA A 23 46.54 18.09 -13.06
N ASP A 24 46.63 19.07 -12.16
CA ASP A 24 47.69 19.37 -11.20
C ASP A 24 47.23 20.37 -10.09
N THR A 25 47.99 20.39 -8.98
CA THR A 25 48.28 21.48 -8.00
C THR A 25 47.15 22.37 -7.45
N GLY A 26 46.95 22.55 -6.14
CA GLY A 26 47.90 22.59 -5.02
C GLY A 26 48.11 24.05 -4.59
N THR A 27 47.64 24.46 -3.41
CA THR A 27 48.32 25.50 -2.60
C THR A 27 47.88 25.39 -1.14
N SER A 28 48.88 25.19 -0.30
CA SER A 28 48.88 25.11 1.15
C SER A 28 49.25 26.46 1.76
N ALA A 29 48.77 26.74 2.98
CA ALA A 29 49.46 27.54 4.01
C ALA A 29 48.71 27.30 5.36
N ALA A 30 49.21 26.58 6.38
CA ALA A 30 50.33 26.87 7.31
C ALA A 30 50.21 28.29 7.91
N GLY A 31 49.83 28.55 9.16
CA GLY A 31 50.30 28.15 10.52
C GLY A 31 50.36 29.46 11.38
N PRO A 32 50.79 29.54 12.68
CA PRO A 32 51.24 28.53 13.65
C PRO A 32 50.57 28.65 15.07
N SER A 33 50.47 27.56 15.86
CA SER A 33 51.21 27.17 17.09
C SER A 33 51.06 28.03 18.37
N THR A 34 50.76 27.38 19.52
CA THR A 34 51.57 27.42 20.77
C THR A 34 51.09 26.41 21.85
N SER A 35 52.06 25.62 22.36
CA SER A 35 52.23 24.97 23.70
C SER A 35 51.10 24.10 24.31
N SER A 36 51.24 22.79 24.60
CA SER A 36 52.21 21.98 25.36
C SER A 36 52.14 22.08 26.90
N SER A 37 51.68 21.01 27.57
CA SER A 37 52.28 20.36 28.77
C SER A 37 51.37 19.20 29.22
N ARG A 38 51.64 17.92 28.94
CA ARG A 38 52.53 16.93 29.58
C ARG A 38 52.25 16.59 31.05
N GLY A 39 52.10 15.28 31.28
CA GLY A 39 52.32 14.54 32.54
C GLY A 39 51.01 14.21 33.26
N GLY A 40 50.63 12.98 33.60
CA GLY A 40 51.30 11.67 33.73
C GLY A 40 50.55 10.98 34.88
N GLY A 41 49.78 9.92 34.64
CA GLY A 41 50.26 8.54 34.78
C GLY A 41 49.41 7.76 35.79
N VAL A 42 49.54 6.43 35.71
CA VAL A 42 49.11 5.35 36.62
C VAL A 42 47.77 4.65 36.32
N ALA A 43 47.95 3.36 36.04
CA ALA A 43 46.96 2.34 35.71
C ALA A 43 46.21 1.80 36.94
N LYS A 44 44.99 1.30 36.72
CA LYS A 44 44.44 0.19 37.51
C LYS A 44 43.54 -0.71 36.66
N ARG A 45 43.95 -1.98 36.55
CA ARG A 45 43.18 -3.07 35.94
C ARG A 45 41.93 -3.38 36.79
N GLY A 46 40.84 -3.74 36.13
CA GLY A 46 39.63 -4.30 36.75
C GLY A 46 38.88 -5.18 35.75
N ARG A 47 38.90 -6.48 36.01
CA ARG A 47 38.43 -7.61 35.18
C ARG A 47 36.94 -7.83 35.46
N GLY A 48 36.10 -8.07 34.45
CA GLY A 48 34.72 -8.52 34.72
C GLY A 48 33.78 -8.63 33.52
N GLY A 49 33.65 -9.84 32.96
CA GLY A 49 32.37 -10.38 32.49
C GLY A 49 31.83 -9.93 31.13
N ARG A 50 32.38 -10.46 30.03
CA ARG A 50 31.59 -10.67 28.80
C ARG A 50 30.60 -11.81 29.04
N GLY A 51 29.44 -11.47 29.59
CA GLY A 51 28.30 -12.38 29.69
C GLY A 51 27.52 -12.39 28.39
N ALA A 52 27.63 -13.48 27.64
CA ALA A 52 26.75 -13.80 26.52
C ALA A 52 25.30 -13.84 27.02
N ARG A 53 24.49 -12.84 26.64
CA ARG A 53 23.03 -12.94 26.76
C ARG A 53 22.52 -13.68 25.54
N SER A 54 22.65 -15.00 25.54
CA SER A 54 21.86 -15.84 24.63
C SER A 54 20.39 -15.68 25.02
N GLY A 55 19.57 -15.31 24.04
CA GLY A 55 18.13 -15.16 24.20
C GLY A 55 17.47 -16.51 24.39
N LEU A 56 17.35 -16.98 25.63
CA LEU A 56 16.41 -18.03 25.98
C LEU A 56 15.02 -17.38 26.07
N SER A 57 14.21 -17.61 25.04
CA SER A 57 12.76 -17.41 25.10
C SER A 57 12.21 -18.28 26.21
N ARG A 58 11.91 -17.68 27.37
CA ARG A 58 11.22 -18.34 28.47
C ARG A 58 9.81 -18.73 28.02
N THR A 59 9.62 -19.99 27.64
CA THR A 59 8.31 -20.66 27.58
C THR A 59 8.05 -21.31 28.94
N SER A 60 8.05 -20.52 30.02
CA SER A 60 8.10 -21.03 31.39
C SER A 60 6.73 -21.32 32.01
N GLY A 61 5.78 -21.87 31.25
CA GLY A 61 4.44 -22.16 31.79
C GLY A 61 3.46 -22.85 30.85
N VAL A 62 3.95 -23.54 29.81
CA VAL A 62 3.10 -24.36 28.93
C VAL A 62 3.27 -25.80 29.36
N GLN A 63 2.21 -26.41 29.91
CA GLN A 63 2.24 -27.83 30.26
C GLN A 63 1.95 -28.69 29.01
N PRO A 64 2.45 -29.94 28.96
CA PRO A 64 2.06 -30.89 27.92
C PRO A 64 0.53 -31.09 27.93
N GLY A 65 -0.18 -30.56 26.91
CA GLY A 65 -1.64 -30.60 26.79
C GLY A 65 -2.31 -29.22 26.72
N ASP A 66 -1.61 -28.16 27.13
CA ASP A 66 -2.10 -26.78 26.95
C ASP A 66 -2.01 -26.35 25.48
N PRO A 67 -3.01 -25.63 24.93
CA PRO A 67 -2.86 -25.04 23.60
C PRO A 67 -1.70 -24.04 23.64
N VAL A 68 -0.66 -24.31 22.85
CA VAL A 68 0.49 -23.41 22.73
C VAL A 68 -0.02 -22.01 22.36
N PRO A 69 0.27 -20.96 23.15
CA PRO A 69 -0.19 -19.62 22.85
C PRO A 69 0.35 -19.19 21.49
N VAL A 70 -0.49 -19.22 20.45
CA VAL A 70 -0.12 -18.71 19.13
C VAL A 70 -0.03 -17.20 19.26
N ARG A 71 1.20 -16.68 19.36
CA ARG A 71 1.44 -15.24 19.34
C ARG A 71 0.92 -14.69 18.01
N ARG A 72 -0.15 -13.91 18.08
CA ARG A 72 -0.69 -13.20 16.91
C ARG A 72 0.40 -12.26 16.38
N HIS A 73 0.81 -12.47 15.13
CA HIS A 73 1.80 -11.62 14.50
C HIS A 73 1.28 -10.19 14.36
N ARG A 74 1.94 -9.22 15.00
CA ARG A 74 1.61 -7.80 14.86
C ARG A 74 2.30 -7.21 13.65
N TYR A 75 1.52 -6.82 12.65
CA TYR A 75 2.03 -6.13 11.48
C TYR A 75 2.42 -4.69 11.79
N ARG A 76 3.39 -4.15 11.03
CA ARG A 76 3.69 -2.72 11.06
C ARG A 76 2.50 -1.93 10.53
N PRO A 77 2.27 -0.69 11.01
CA PRO A 77 1.23 0.18 10.48
C PRO A 77 1.30 0.28 8.95
N GLY A 78 0.15 0.25 8.27
CA GLY A 78 0.05 0.29 6.81
C GLY A 78 0.32 -1.04 6.09
N THR A 79 0.97 -2.02 6.73
CA THR A 79 1.31 -3.30 6.04
C THR A 79 0.07 -4.10 5.64
N VAL A 80 -0.94 -4.15 6.52
CA VAL A 80 -2.20 -4.87 6.25
C VAL A 80 -3.00 -4.14 5.17
N ALA A 81 -3.14 -2.82 5.28
CA ALA A 81 -3.84 -2.00 4.30
C ALA A 81 -3.24 -2.14 2.89
N LEU A 82 -1.90 -2.11 2.75
CA LEU A 82 -1.26 -2.30 1.44
C LEU A 82 -1.48 -3.70 0.86
N LYS A 83 -1.58 -4.74 1.71
CA LYS A 83 -1.92 -6.09 1.25
C LYS A 83 -3.37 -6.16 0.77
N GLU A 84 -4.30 -5.53 1.50
CA GLU A 84 -5.71 -5.48 1.15
C GLU A 84 -5.94 -4.71 -0.15
N ILE A 85 -5.30 -3.54 -0.32
CA ILE A 85 -5.37 -2.76 -1.56
C ILE A 85 -4.92 -3.61 -2.76
N ARG A 86 -3.77 -4.26 -2.67
CA ARG A 86 -3.26 -5.13 -3.75
C ARG A 86 -4.17 -6.33 -4.03
N ARG A 87 -4.78 -6.89 -2.99
CA ARG A 87 -5.73 -8.00 -3.13
C ARG A 87 -6.97 -7.53 -3.89
N TYR A 88 -7.62 -6.46 -3.42
CA TYR A 88 -8.87 -5.97 -3.99
C TYR A 88 -8.72 -5.35 -5.37
N GLN A 89 -7.55 -4.80 -5.70
CA GLN A 89 -7.26 -4.33 -7.07
C GLN A 89 -6.98 -5.47 -8.05
N LYS A 90 -6.65 -6.67 -7.56
CA LYS A 90 -6.39 -7.86 -8.41
C LYS A 90 -7.66 -8.69 -8.63
N SER A 91 -8.54 -8.74 -7.64
CA SER A 91 -9.84 -9.42 -7.73
C SER A 91 -10.92 -8.50 -8.31
N TRP A 92 -12.00 -9.09 -8.80
CA TRP A 92 -13.20 -8.39 -9.27
C TRP A 92 -14.46 -8.88 -8.55
N ASP A 93 -14.30 -9.50 -7.38
CA ASP A 93 -15.41 -10.00 -6.57
C ASP A 93 -16.26 -8.85 -6.05
N LEU A 94 -17.58 -9.04 -6.04
CA LEU A 94 -18.52 -8.09 -5.40
C LEU A 94 -18.26 -8.01 -3.90
N LEU A 95 -18.13 -6.79 -3.40
CA LEU A 95 -17.77 -6.51 -2.01
C LEU A 95 -18.99 -6.27 -1.11
N LEU A 96 -20.12 -5.84 -1.68
CA LEU A 96 -21.36 -5.67 -0.91
C LEU A 96 -22.09 -7.00 -0.72
N LEU A 97 -22.68 -7.16 0.46
CA LEU A 97 -23.51 -8.32 0.76
C LEU A 97 -24.77 -8.31 -0.12
N LYS A 98 -25.00 -9.41 -0.85
CA LYS A 98 -26.09 -9.54 -1.83
C LYS A 98 -27.48 -9.33 -1.22
N LEU A 99 -27.77 -9.93 -0.06
CA LEU A 99 -29.11 -9.89 0.53
C LEU A 99 -29.50 -8.48 1.06
N PRO A 100 -28.66 -7.78 1.84
CA PRO A 100 -28.94 -6.39 2.22
C PRO A 100 -29.10 -5.45 1.01
N PHE A 101 -28.23 -5.58 0.00
CA PHE A 101 -28.32 -4.77 -1.22
C PHE A 101 -29.65 -5.03 -1.95
N ALA A 102 -30.04 -6.29 -2.12
CA ALA A 102 -31.30 -6.66 -2.74
C ALA A 102 -32.53 -6.13 -1.98
N ARG A 103 -32.49 -6.07 -0.64
CA ARG A 103 -33.56 -5.47 0.17
C ARG A 103 -33.65 -3.96 -0.05
N LEU A 104 -32.51 -3.28 -0.04
CA LEU A 104 -32.43 -1.84 -0.30
C LEU A 104 -32.98 -1.47 -1.69
N VAL A 105 -32.60 -2.21 -2.73
CA VAL A 105 -33.12 -1.99 -4.09
C VAL A 105 -34.65 -2.09 -4.13
N ARG A 106 -35.22 -3.09 -3.46
CA ARG A 106 -36.68 -3.27 -3.40
C ARG A 106 -37.36 -2.16 -2.61
N GLU A 107 -36.78 -1.73 -1.50
CA GLU A 107 -37.30 -0.62 -0.69
C GLU A 107 -37.34 0.68 -1.48
N ILE A 108 -36.25 1.01 -2.19
CA ILE A 108 -36.17 2.19 -3.07
C ILE A 108 -37.16 2.08 -4.24
N ALA A 109 -37.31 0.90 -4.82
CA ALA A 109 -38.26 0.70 -5.91
C ALA A 109 -39.70 0.98 -5.45
N VAL A 110 -40.08 0.50 -4.25
CA VAL A 110 -41.41 0.75 -3.69
C VAL A 110 -41.65 2.24 -3.38
N SER A 111 -40.61 2.98 -2.97
CA SER A 111 -40.76 4.42 -2.68
C SER A 111 -40.83 5.30 -3.94
N LEU A 112 -40.22 4.89 -5.03
CA LEU A 112 -40.17 5.65 -6.28
C LEU A 112 -41.30 5.31 -7.27
N LEU A 113 -41.76 4.06 -7.27
CA LEU A 113 -42.77 3.59 -8.22
C LEU A 113 -44.20 3.84 -7.70
N PRO A 114 -45.16 4.21 -8.58
CA PRO A 114 -46.56 4.30 -8.21
C PRO A 114 -47.08 2.99 -7.59
N ALA A 115 -48.00 3.10 -6.63
CA ALA A 115 -48.56 1.96 -5.90
C ALA A 115 -49.19 0.89 -6.81
N SER A 116 -49.66 1.28 -8.00
CA SER A 116 -50.20 0.34 -9.00
C SER A 116 -49.16 -0.60 -9.62
N VAL A 117 -47.87 -0.25 -9.58
CA VAL A 117 -46.77 -1.03 -10.16
C VAL A 117 -45.86 -1.61 -9.07
N GLY A 118 -45.65 -0.88 -7.97
CA GLY A 118 -44.72 -1.25 -6.90
C GLY A 118 -45.06 -2.56 -6.18
N GLN A 119 -46.35 -2.87 -6.02
CA GLN A 119 -46.80 -4.09 -5.33
C GLN A 119 -46.55 -5.37 -6.16
N GLU A 120 -46.55 -5.26 -7.49
CA GLU A 120 -46.44 -6.41 -8.41
C GLU A 120 -45.02 -6.59 -9.00
N LEU A 121 -44.09 -5.70 -8.66
CA LEU A 121 -42.76 -5.70 -9.26
C LEU A 121 -41.95 -6.95 -8.89
N ARG A 122 -41.78 -7.84 -9.86
CA ARG A 122 -40.91 -9.01 -9.76
C ARG A 122 -39.51 -8.66 -10.25
N TRP A 123 -38.51 -9.05 -9.48
CA TRP A 123 -37.11 -8.82 -9.80
C TRP A 123 -36.44 -10.10 -10.28
N GLN A 124 -35.76 -10.02 -11.42
CA GLN A 124 -34.84 -11.06 -11.86
C GLN A 124 -33.56 -11.02 -11.01
N SER A 125 -33.00 -12.19 -10.70
CA SER A 125 -31.73 -12.29 -9.96
C SER A 125 -30.59 -11.58 -10.67
N GLN A 126 -30.48 -11.77 -12.00
CA GLN A 126 -29.46 -11.12 -12.84
C GLN A 126 -29.59 -9.59 -12.86
N ALA A 127 -30.81 -9.05 -12.81
CA ALA A 127 -31.02 -7.61 -12.77
C ALA A 127 -30.48 -6.99 -11.48
N ILE A 128 -30.70 -7.65 -10.34
CA ILE A 128 -30.16 -7.20 -9.06
C ILE A 128 -28.63 -7.28 -9.06
N GLN A 129 -28.04 -8.32 -9.67
CA GLN A 129 -26.60 -8.44 -9.81
C GLN A 129 -26.01 -7.31 -10.67
N ALA A 130 -26.63 -7.01 -11.82
CA ALA A 130 -26.19 -5.92 -12.69
C ALA A 130 -26.28 -4.55 -11.99
N LEU A 131 -27.34 -4.30 -11.22
CA LEU A 131 -27.45 -3.08 -10.39
C LEU A 131 -26.34 -3.01 -9.34
N GLN A 132 -25.99 -4.14 -8.72
CA GLN A 132 -24.92 -4.19 -7.74
C GLN A 132 -23.56 -3.91 -8.38
N GLU A 133 -23.26 -4.54 -9.51
CA GLU A 133 -22.03 -4.30 -10.29
C GLU A 133 -21.88 -2.82 -10.67
N ALA A 134 -22.93 -2.21 -11.20
CA ALA A 134 -22.93 -0.80 -11.57
C ALA A 134 -22.74 0.12 -10.35
N ALA A 135 -23.41 -0.16 -9.24
CA ALA A 135 -23.29 0.63 -8.01
C ALA A 135 -21.89 0.54 -7.39
N GLU A 136 -21.33 -0.66 -7.29
CA GLU A 136 -19.97 -0.85 -6.77
C GLU A 136 -18.92 -0.21 -7.68
N ALA A 137 -19.04 -0.39 -9.00
CA ALA A 137 -18.16 0.28 -9.96
C ALA A 137 -18.22 1.80 -9.79
N TYR A 138 -19.41 2.40 -9.71
CA TYR A 138 -19.56 3.84 -9.50
C TYR A 138 -18.88 4.32 -8.20
N LEU A 139 -19.09 3.60 -7.09
CA LEU A 139 -18.49 3.95 -5.80
C LEU A 139 -16.96 3.85 -5.82
N VAL A 140 -16.39 2.82 -6.45
CA VAL A 140 -14.93 2.68 -6.59
C VAL A 140 -14.33 3.87 -7.33
N HIS A 141 -14.88 4.22 -8.50
CA HIS A 141 -14.40 5.38 -9.26
C HIS A 141 -14.56 6.68 -8.48
N LEU A 142 -15.67 6.87 -7.75
CA LEU A 142 -15.87 8.06 -6.91
C LEU A 142 -14.84 8.14 -5.78
N PHE A 143 -14.48 6.99 -5.18
CA PHE A 143 -13.46 6.94 -4.13
C PHE A 143 -12.05 7.15 -4.65
N GLU A 144 -11.74 6.76 -5.90
CA GLU A 144 -10.47 7.09 -6.56
C GLU A 144 -10.29 8.62 -6.69
N ASP A 145 -11.31 9.31 -7.20
CA ASP A 145 -11.29 10.78 -7.29
C ASP A 145 -11.23 11.46 -5.92
N THR A 146 -11.98 10.93 -4.96
CA THR A 146 -11.96 11.41 -3.56
C THR A 146 -10.56 11.27 -2.97
N ASN A 147 -9.87 10.17 -3.25
CA ASN A 147 -8.51 9.93 -2.78
C ASN A 147 -7.52 10.93 -3.40
N LEU A 148 -7.67 11.26 -4.69
CA LEU A 148 -6.88 12.32 -5.32
C LEU A 148 -7.11 13.69 -4.66
N CYS A 149 -8.35 14.01 -4.27
CA CYS A 149 -8.66 15.23 -3.52
C CYS A 149 -7.99 15.25 -2.14
N ALA A 150 -7.96 14.12 -1.43
CA ALA A 150 -7.28 14.00 -0.14
C ALA A 150 -5.76 14.18 -0.26
N ILE A 151 -5.14 13.56 -1.28
CA ILE A 151 -3.71 13.68 -1.58
C ILE A 151 -3.36 15.13 -1.96
N HIS A 152 -4.19 15.79 -2.76
CA HIS A 152 -4.02 17.20 -3.10
C HIS A 152 -3.98 18.09 -1.86
N ALA A 153 -4.76 17.75 -0.83
CA ALA A 153 -4.76 18.42 0.46
C ALA A 153 -3.69 17.92 1.46
N LYS A 154 -2.68 17.16 0.99
CA LYS A 154 -1.58 16.58 1.80
C LYS A 154 -2.03 15.67 2.95
N ARG A 155 -3.15 14.95 2.77
CA ARG A 155 -3.68 13.97 3.74
C ARG A 155 -3.66 12.56 3.17
N VAL A 156 -3.65 11.58 4.07
CA VAL A 156 -3.81 10.15 3.73
C VAL A 156 -5.25 9.67 4.03
N THR A 157 -5.92 10.30 4.99
CA THR A 157 -7.30 9.97 5.37
C THR A 157 -8.30 10.80 4.56
N ILE A 158 -9.21 10.10 3.88
CA ILE A 158 -10.34 10.72 3.16
C ILE A 158 -11.37 11.29 4.14
N MET A 159 -12.03 12.38 3.73
CA MET A 159 -13.05 13.07 4.52
C MET A 159 -14.29 13.36 3.66
N GLN A 160 -15.42 13.69 4.31
CA GLN A 160 -16.67 14.00 3.62
C GLN A 160 -16.53 15.17 2.62
N LYS A 161 -15.72 16.19 2.96
CA LYS A 161 -15.43 17.31 2.06
C LYS A 161 -14.74 16.89 0.76
N ASP A 162 -13.94 15.83 0.79
CA ASP A 162 -13.25 15.31 -0.39
C ASP A 162 -14.26 14.67 -1.35
N ILE A 163 -15.23 13.93 -0.80
CA ILE A 163 -16.32 13.32 -1.57
C ILE A 163 -17.21 14.40 -2.18
N GLN A 164 -17.58 15.40 -1.38
CA GLN A 164 -18.40 16.53 -1.86
C GLN A 164 -17.70 17.29 -3.00
N LEU A 165 -16.39 17.52 -2.86
CA LEU A 165 -15.58 18.16 -3.89
C LEU A 165 -15.52 17.30 -5.17
N ALA A 166 -15.23 16.01 -5.04
CA ALA A 166 -15.18 15.09 -6.19
C ALA A 166 -16.51 15.03 -6.94
N ARG A 167 -17.64 14.93 -6.21
CA ARG A 167 -18.99 14.97 -6.81
C ARG A 167 -19.28 16.30 -7.51
N ARG A 168 -18.84 17.42 -6.93
CA ARG A 168 -19.03 18.76 -7.52
C ARG A 168 -18.25 18.93 -8.81
N ILE A 169 -17.01 18.42 -8.87
CA ILE A 169 -16.14 18.53 -10.05
C ILE A 169 -16.64 17.61 -11.18
N ARG A 170 -17.14 16.42 -10.86
CA ARG A 170 -17.80 15.53 -11.84
C ARG A 170 -19.03 16.13 -12.50
N GLY A 171 -19.62 17.17 -11.89
CA GLY A 171 -20.79 17.85 -12.39
C GLY A 171 -22.09 17.05 -12.21
N VAL A 172 -23.17 17.60 -12.73
CA VAL A 172 -24.53 17.07 -12.52
C VAL A 172 -24.67 15.67 -13.12
N TRP A 173 -24.01 15.39 -14.24
CA TRP A 173 -24.17 14.14 -14.99
C TRP A 173 -23.45 12.92 -14.39
N ALA A 174 -22.39 13.15 -13.61
CA ALA A 174 -21.55 12.06 -13.06
C ALA A 174 -21.37 12.12 -11.53
N GLY A 175 -21.85 13.18 -10.86
CA GLY A 175 -21.70 13.38 -9.41
C GLY A 175 -23.01 13.57 -8.64
N LEU A 176 -24.08 14.03 -9.29
CA LEU A 176 -25.43 14.09 -8.71
C LEU A 176 -26.32 13.11 -9.49
N GLY A 177 -26.37 11.87 -9.04
CA GLY A 177 -27.41 10.94 -9.50
C GLY A 177 -28.81 11.51 -9.27
#